data_AF-A0A7H4MZ27-F1
#
_entry.id   AF-A0A7H4MZ27-F1
#
_cell.length_a   1.000
_cell.length_b   1.000
_cell.length_c   1.000
_cell.angle_alpha   90.00
_cell.angle_beta   90.00
_cell.angle_gamma   90.00
#
_symmetry.space_group_name_H-M   'P 1'
#
loop_
_entity.id
_entity.type
_entity.pdbx_description
1 polymer ?
#
loop_
_entity_poly.entity_id
_entity_poly.type
_entity_poly.pdbx_seq_one_letter_code
_entity_poly.pdbx_strand_id
1 'polypeptide(L)'
;MLMQDARRWIKAGIEYNDGAPAIGSVLTQGTSDWATGIFPGDPGEFWLRLTRRGEALRLQYSTDGQLWPLLRLCPFPGGAAKVGIMCCTPQRSGLRVTFDQISLLPPK
;
A
#
# COMPACT_ATOMS: atom_id res chain seq x y z
N MET A 1 -4.63 -2.17 -0.82
CA MET A 1 -5.54 -1.07 -0.45
C MET A 1 -6.45 -1.53 0.69
N LEU A 2 -6.68 -0.66 1.68
CA LEU A 2 -7.71 -0.81 2.71
C LEU A 2 -8.74 0.31 2.53
N MET A 3 -10.03 0.01 2.54
CA MET A 3 -11.09 0.98 2.26
C MET A 3 -12.32 0.74 3.14
N GLN A 4 -12.77 1.79 3.82
CA GLN A 4 -14.07 1.79 4.49
C GLN A 4 -15.13 2.37 3.56
N ASP A 5 -14.81 3.50 2.94
CA ASP A 5 -15.69 4.23 2.01
C ASP A 5 -14.86 5.11 1.05
N ALA A 6 -15.52 5.87 0.17
CA ALA A 6 -14.87 6.71 -0.83
C ALA A 6 -14.02 7.87 -0.23
N ARG A 7 -14.24 8.24 1.03
CA ARG A 7 -13.52 9.31 1.74
C ARG A 7 -12.52 8.79 2.76
N ARG A 8 -12.52 7.48 3.03
CA ARG A 8 -11.65 6.81 4.00
C ARG A 8 -11.04 5.53 3.44
N TRP A 9 -9.82 5.67 2.95
CA TRP A 9 -9.06 4.58 2.36
C TRP A 9 -7.56 4.84 2.43
N ILE A 10 -6.77 3.80 2.22
CA ILE A 10 -5.33 3.89 2.04
C ILE A 10 -4.88 2.96 0.91
N LYS A 11 -4.11 3.51 -0.03
CA LYS A 11 -3.36 2.74 -1.04
C LYS A 11 -1.87 2.77 -0.71
N ALA A 12 -1.16 1.71 -1.10
CA ALA A 12 0.29 1.64 -1.03
C ALA A 12 0.80 0.69 -2.10
N GLY A 13 2.03 0.92 -2.56
CA GLY A 13 2.68 0.15 -3.62
C GLY A 13 3.66 0.99 -4.40
N ILE A 14 4.10 0.45 -5.53
CA ILE A 14 4.96 1.15 -6.48
C ILE A 14 4.13 2.11 -7.34
N GLU A 15 4.61 3.34 -7.48
CA GLU A 15 4.07 4.35 -8.36
C GLU A 15 5.21 4.93 -9.20
N TYR A 16 5.04 4.99 -10.52
CA TYR A 16 5.99 5.67 -11.40
C TYR A 16 5.68 7.17 -11.41
N ASN A 17 6.60 7.98 -10.88
CA ASN A 17 6.53 9.44 -10.87
C ASN A 17 7.93 9.99 -11.14
N ASP A 18 8.01 11.21 -11.67
CA ASP A 18 9.27 11.91 -11.92
C ASP A 18 10.33 11.08 -12.67
N GLY A 19 9.87 10.19 -13.56
CA GLY A 19 10.72 9.31 -14.36
C GLY A 19 11.27 8.06 -13.66
N ALA A 20 10.90 7.80 -12.40
CA ALA A 20 11.41 6.67 -11.61
C ALA A 20 10.31 5.91 -10.85
N PRO A 21 10.51 4.63 -10.51
CA PRO A 21 9.64 3.92 -9.58
C PRO A 21 9.87 4.42 -8.15
N ALA A 22 8.78 4.71 -7.45
CA ALA A 22 8.81 5.09 -6.04
C ALA A 22 7.92 4.16 -5.22
N ILE A 23 8.34 3.83 -4.00
CA ILE A 23 7.51 3.14 -3.03
C ILE A 23 6.79 4.19 -2.19
N GLY A 24 5.47 4.08 -2.08
CA GLY A 24 4.70 5.11 -1.39
C GLY A 24 3.34 4.63 -0.89
N SER A 25 2.64 5.54 -0.23
CA SER A 25 1.28 5.35 0.24
C SER A 25 0.50 6.66 0.23
N VAL A 26 -0.79 6.56 -0.09
CA VAL A 26 -1.73 7.69 0.03
C VAL A 26 -2.81 7.29 1.02
N LEU A 27 -2.87 8.02 2.14
CA LEU A 27 -3.91 7.92 3.14
C LEU A 27 -4.95 9.00 2.86
N THR A 28 -6.21 8.62 2.74
CA THR A 28 -7.31 9.55 2.55
C THR A 28 -8.22 9.49 3.75
N GLN A 29 -8.35 10.62 4.45
CA GLN A 29 -9.30 10.85 5.54
C GLN A 29 -10.00 12.18 5.29
N GLY A 30 -10.94 12.19 4.35
CA GLY A 30 -11.52 13.42 3.78
C GLY A 30 -10.58 14.07 2.76
N THR A 31 -9.32 14.31 3.15
CA THR A 31 -8.23 14.78 2.28
C THR A 31 -7.18 13.68 2.10
N SER A 32 -6.55 13.65 0.92
CA SER A 32 -5.48 12.70 0.61
C SER A 32 -4.11 13.25 1.01
N ASP A 33 -3.36 12.44 1.76
CA ASP A 33 -1.99 12.70 2.20
C ASP A 33 -1.06 11.63 1.61
N TRP A 34 -0.19 12.06 0.70
CA TRP A 34 0.75 11.21 -0.02
C TRP A 34 2.14 11.27 0.60
N ALA A 35 2.67 10.10 0.96
CA ALA A 35 4.07 9.91 1.33
C ALA A 35 4.73 8.98 0.30
N THR A 36 5.87 9.41 -0.25
CA THR A 36 6.62 8.70 -1.29
C THR A 36 8.11 8.69 -0.97
N GLY A 37 8.85 7.77 -1.57
CA GLY A 37 10.30 7.67 -1.40
C GLY A 37 10.95 6.76 -2.44
N ILE A 38 12.28 6.76 -2.42
CA ILE A 38 13.11 5.93 -3.29
C ILE A 38 12.82 4.45 -2.98
N PHE A 39 12.57 3.66 -4.04
CA PHE A 39 12.48 2.21 -3.90
C PHE A 39 13.82 1.57 -4.26
N PRO A 40 14.48 0.84 -3.33
CA PRO A 40 15.81 0.28 -3.56
C PRO A 40 15.82 -1.09 -4.26
N GLY A 41 14.65 -1.73 -4.44
CA GLY A 41 14.53 -3.08 -5.00
C GLY A 41 14.09 -3.11 -6.47
N ASP A 42 13.72 -4.30 -6.95
CA ASP A 42 13.13 -4.48 -8.27
C ASP A 42 11.65 -4.04 -8.27
N PRO A 43 11.25 -2.97 -8.98
CA PRO A 43 9.85 -2.53 -9.01
C PRO A 43 8.89 -3.56 -9.63
N GLY A 44 9.41 -4.59 -10.31
CA GLY A 44 8.64 -5.71 -10.85
C GLY A 44 8.31 -6.81 -9.84
N GLU A 45 9.06 -6.92 -8.74
CA GLU A 45 8.90 -7.98 -7.74
C GLU A 45 9.13 -7.44 -6.32
N PHE A 46 8.05 -7.32 -5.56
CA PHE A 46 8.09 -6.81 -4.20
C PHE A 46 6.88 -7.29 -3.40
N TRP A 47 6.97 -7.17 -2.08
CA TRP A 47 5.88 -7.51 -1.18
C TRP A 47 5.36 -6.30 -0.43
N LEU A 48 4.08 -6.36 -0.06
CA LEU A 48 3.44 -5.43 0.85
C LEU A 48 2.84 -6.17 2.03
N ARG A 49 2.91 -5.56 3.20
CA ARG A 49 2.23 -6.02 4.40
C ARG A 49 1.50 -4.87 5.05
N LEU A 50 0.21 -5.09 5.33
CA LEU A 50 -0.63 -4.16 6.07
C LEU A 50 -1.09 -4.84 7.33
N THR A 51 -0.77 -4.26 8.48
CA THR A 51 -1.25 -4.70 9.79
C THR A 51 -2.12 -3.61 10.39
N ARG A 52 -3.33 -3.97 10.81
CA ARG A 52 -4.21 -3.06 11.56
C ARG A 52 -4.46 -3.62 12.95
N ARG A 53 -4.22 -2.82 13.98
CA ARG A 53 -4.50 -3.14 15.39
C ARG A 53 -5.21 -1.95 16.02
N GLY A 54 -6.48 -2.14 16.39
CA GLY A 54 -7.33 -1.02 16.80
C GLY A 54 -7.40 0.04 15.70
N GLU A 55 -7.05 1.27 16.06
CA GLU A 55 -7.00 2.42 15.14
C GLU A 55 -5.61 2.67 14.55
N ALA A 56 -4.62 1.81 14.82
CA ALA A 56 -3.30 1.91 14.22
C ALA A 56 -3.20 1.07 12.96
N LEU A 57 -2.74 1.68 11.86
CA LEU A 57 -2.46 1.02 10.60
C LEU A 57 -0.97 1.15 10.27
N ARG A 58 -0.32 -0.01 10.17
CA ARG A 58 1.11 -0.17 9.85
C ARG A 58 1.25 -0.76 8.46
N LEU A 59 1.93 -0.04 7.58
CA LEU A 59 2.34 -0.47 6.25
C LEU A 59 3.84 -0.78 6.24
N GLN A 60 4.19 -1.91 5.66
CA GLN A 60 5.55 -2.34 5.42
C GLN A 60 5.66 -2.80 3.96
N TYR A 61 6.87 -2.75 3.42
CA TYR A 61 7.22 -3.36 2.15
C TYR A 61 8.39 -4.31 2.36
N SER A 62 8.68 -5.14 1.36
CA SER A 62 9.89 -5.96 1.33
C SER A 62 10.35 -6.14 -0.11
N THR A 63 11.67 -6.24 -0.30
CA THR A 63 12.33 -6.52 -1.58
C THR A 63 12.84 -7.96 -1.67
N ASP A 64 12.75 -8.73 -0.58
CA ASP A 64 13.33 -10.07 -0.46
C ASP A 64 12.40 -11.06 0.28
N GLY A 65 11.22 -10.62 0.71
CA GLY A 65 10.27 -11.37 1.54
C GLY A 65 10.71 -11.56 3.01
N GLN A 66 11.92 -11.12 3.38
CA GLN A 66 12.55 -11.39 4.67
C GLN A 66 12.64 -10.14 5.55
N LEU A 67 13.15 -9.04 5.00
CA LEU A 67 13.25 -7.75 5.67
C LEU A 67 12.02 -6.91 5.36
N TRP A 68 11.39 -6.38 6.40
CA TRP A 68 10.13 -5.63 6.30
C TRP A 68 10.27 -4.22 6.88
N PRO A 69 11.00 -3.31 6.22
CA PRO A 69 11.06 -1.91 6.63
C PRO A 69 9.68 -1.26 6.74
N LEU A 70 9.55 -0.30 7.64
CA LEU A 70 8.34 0.50 7.80
C LEU A 70 8.18 1.44 6.60
N LEU A 71 7.01 1.43 5.97
CA LEU A 71 6.63 2.42 4.95
C LEU A 71 5.84 3.57 5.58
N ARG A 72 4.83 3.23 6.39
CA ARG A 72 3.95 4.21 7.03
C ARG A 72 3.34 3.62 8.30
N LEU A 73 3.27 4.44 9.34
CA LEU A 73 2.45 4.19 10.52
C LEU A 73 1.50 5.37 10.67
N CYS A 74 0.21 5.11 10.76
CA CYS A 74 -0.79 6.18 10.82
C CYS A 74 -2.05 5.75 11.57
N PRO A 75 -2.83 6.72 12.10
CA PRO A 75 -4.17 6.46 12.57
C PRO A 75 -5.09 6.13 11.38
N PHE A 76 -5.95 5.12 11.56
CA PHE A 76 -7.00 4.75 10.64
C PHE A 76 -8.23 4.31 11.44
N PRO A 77 -9.40 4.98 11.31
CA PRO A 77 -10.55 4.77 12.18
C PRO A 77 -10.97 3.32 12.29
N GLY A 78 -11.49 2.91 13.45
CA GLY A 78 -12.09 1.60 13.71
C GLY A 78 -13.23 1.20 12.73
N GLY A 79 -13.68 -0.05 12.82
CA GLY A 79 -14.85 -0.56 12.06
C GLY A 79 -14.53 -1.34 10.78
N ALA A 80 -15.60 -1.79 10.11
CA ALA A 80 -15.52 -2.62 8.92
C ALA A 80 -14.75 -1.92 7.79
N ALA A 81 -13.93 -2.70 7.08
CA ALA A 81 -13.15 -2.24 5.95
C ALA A 81 -12.96 -3.40 4.97
N LYS A 82 -12.91 -3.09 3.67
CA LYS A 82 -12.46 -4.00 2.63
C LYS A 82 -10.94 -3.89 2.52
N VAL A 83 -10.28 -5.02 2.32
CA VAL A 83 -8.85 -5.07 2.00
C VAL A 83 -8.68 -5.85 0.70
N GLY A 84 -7.76 -5.39 -0.13
CA GLY A 84 -7.49 -6.07 -1.40
C GLY A 84 -6.30 -5.51 -2.14
N ILE A 85 -5.93 -6.21 -3.20
CA ILE A 85 -4.96 -5.82 -4.21
C ILE A 85 -5.54 -4.74 -5.11
N MET A 86 -4.67 -3.87 -5.62
CA MET A 86 -5.05 -2.67 -6.37
C MET A 86 -4.02 -2.41 -7.46
N CYS A 87 -4.51 -2.00 -8.63
CA CYS A 87 -3.71 -1.59 -9.78
C CYS A 87 -4.38 -0.36 -10.39
N CYS A 88 -3.58 0.63 -10.82
CA CYS A 88 -4.09 1.89 -11.36
C CYS A 88 -3.24 2.36 -12.54
N THR A 89 -3.90 2.96 -13.52
CA THR A 89 -3.24 3.57 -14.69
C THR A 89 -3.84 4.94 -14.99
N PRO A 90 -3.40 6.01 -14.30
CA PRO A 90 -4.04 7.32 -14.42
C PRO A 90 -3.92 7.98 -15.80
N GLN A 91 -2.80 7.73 -16.50
CA GLN A 91 -2.45 8.45 -17.74
C GLN A 91 -2.53 7.57 -19.01
N ARG A 92 -2.53 6.24 -18.85
CA ARG A 92 -2.47 5.28 -19.97
C ARG A 92 -3.27 4.03 -19.64
N SER A 93 -3.32 3.07 -20.54
CA SER A 93 -3.89 1.74 -20.30
C SER A 93 -2.85 0.65 -20.50
N GLY A 94 -3.19 -0.60 -20.16
CA GLY A 94 -2.38 -1.78 -20.49
C GLY A 94 -1.36 -2.22 -19.43
N LEU A 95 -1.36 -1.64 -18.24
CA LEU A 95 -0.57 -2.17 -17.12
C LEU A 95 -1.08 -3.57 -16.75
N ARG A 96 -0.17 -4.54 -16.76
CA ARG A 96 -0.42 -5.91 -16.34
C ARG A 96 0.36 -6.16 -15.05
N VAL A 97 -0.33 -6.67 -14.04
CA VAL A 97 0.24 -6.99 -12.73
C VAL A 97 -0.27 -8.36 -12.33
N THR A 98 0.65 -9.21 -11.85
CA THR A 98 0.32 -10.46 -11.19
C THR A 98 0.43 -10.23 -9.69
N PHE A 99 -0.56 -10.72 -8.94
CA PHE A 99 -0.50 -10.76 -7.49
C PHE A 99 -0.48 -12.22 -7.04
N ASP A 100 0.51 -12.58 -6.24
CA ASP A 100 0.67 -13.92 -5.71
C ASP A 100 0.86 -13.87 -4.18
N GLN A 101 1.03 -15.04 -3.56
CA GLN A 101 1.33 -15.20 -2.13
C GLN A 101 0.38 -14.42 -1.19
N ILE A 102 -0.88 -14.29 -1.58
CA ILE A 102 -1.88 -13.51 -0.84
C ILE A 102 -2.23 -14.24 0.45
N SER A 103 -2.09 -13.56 1.59
CA SER A 103 -2.45 -14.07 2.90
C SER A 103 -3.21 -13.01 3.69
N LEU A 104 -4.31 -13.41 4.33
CA LEU A 104 -5.11 -12.58 5.23
C LEU A 104 -5.29 -13.32 6.55
N LEU A 105 -4.64 -12.82 7.59
CA LEU A 105 -4.59 -13.44 8.91
C LEU A 105 -4.88 -12.39 10.00
N PRO A 106 -5.34 -12.81 11.20
CA PRO A 106 -5.39 -11.94 12.36
C PRO A 106 -4.02 -11.31 12.65
N PRO A 107 -3.97 -10.06 13.14
CA PRO A 107 -2.70 -9.40 13.46
C PRO A 107 -2.00 -10.13 14.62
N LYS A 108 -0.70 -10.41 14.44
CA LYS A 108 0.21 -10.90 15.48
C LYS A 108 0.66 -9.81 16.41
#